data_AF-A0A167QMB8-F1
#
_entry.id   AF-A0A167QMB8-F1
#
_cell.length_a   1.000
_cell.length_b   1.000
_cell.length_c   1.000
_cell.angle_alpha   90.00
_cell.angle_beta   90.00
_cell.angle_gamma   90.00
#
_symmetry.space_group_name_H-M   'P 1'
#
loop_
_entity.id
_entity.type
_entity.pdbx_description
1 polymer ?
#
loop_
_entity_poly.entity_id
_entity_poly.type
_entity_poly.pdbx_seq_one_letter_code
_entity_poly.pdbx_strand_id
1 'polypeptide(L)'
;MNAGLRTALAASRTARVTPNAALVGRRYAHAASGKKTLFQTWYAVEAIPIYVTVVGAVGGAAWYLTRLARGPDVIWDRKNNPTPWNHVTQDTNTKMFAVNGKFDKSWSRDRF
;
A
#
# COMPACT_ATOMS: atom_id res chain seq x y z
N MET A 1 -35.49 14.83 80.37
CA MET A 1 -36.26 15.00 79.11
C MET A 1 -35.27 15.30 78.00
N ASN A 2 -35.16 14.36 77.05
CA ASN A 2 -34.24 14.36 75.92
C ASN A 2 -34.73 15.31 74.82
N ALA A 3 -34.00 16.38 74.50
CA ALA A 3 -34.32 17.23 73.35
C ALA A 3 -33.10 17.84 72.62
N GLY A 4 -31.88 17.38 72.89
CA GLY A 4 -30.66 17.99 72.33
C GLY A 4 -29.89 17.18 71.28
N LEU A 5 -30.14 15.88 71.16
CA LEU A 5 -29.24 14.99 70.40
C LEU A 5 -29.85 14.30 69.17
N ARG A 6 -31.12 14.59 68.83
CA ARG A 6 -31.85 13.85 67.78
C ARG A 6 -31.95 14.59 66.44
N THR A 7 -31.52 15.84 66.38
CA THR A 7 -31.73 16.71 65.21
C THR A 7 -30.55 16.76 64.24
N ALA A 8 -29.38 16.20 64.59
CA ALA A 8 -28.21 16.15 63.72
C ALA A 8 -28.06 14.84 62.92
N LEU A 9 -28.82 13.79 63.26
CA LEU A 9 -28.71 12.46 62.63
C LEU A 9 -29.74 12.21 61.51
N ALA A 10 -30.68 13.14 61.28
CA ALA A 10 -31.67 13.05 60.21
C ALA A 10 -31.15 13.62 58.88
N ALA A 11 -30.17 14.52 58.90
CA ALA A 11 -29.62 15.17 57.70
C ALA A 11 -28.47 14.41 57.01
N SER A 12 -27.99 13.32 57.62
CA SER A 12 -26.79 12.59 57.14
C SER A 12 -27.07 11.20 56.55
N ARG A 13 -28.34 10.76 56.47
CA ARG A 13 -28.71 9.43 55.97
C ARG A 13 -29.24 9.37 54.53
N THR A 14 -29.41 10.49 53.84
CA THR A 14 -29.88 10.53 52.44
C THR A 14 -28.77 10.66 51.40
N ALA A 15 -27.52 10.87 51.81
CA ALA A 15 -26.40 11.06 50.88
C ALA A 15 -25.61 9.77 50.54
N ARG A 16 -26.03 8.60 51.03
CA ARG A 16 -25.26 7.34 50.89
C ARG A 16 -26.00 6.21 50.17
N VAL A 17 -26.77 6.55 49.14
CA VAL A 17 -27.20 5.62 48.10
C VAL A 17 -27.18 6.45 46.82
N THR A 18 -26.07 6.58 46.11
CA THR A 18 -25.79 5.70 44.97
C THR A 18 -24.37 5.95 44.46
N PRO A 19 -23.33 5.20 44.88
CA PRO A 19 -22.01 5.30 44.23
C PRO A 19 -22.01 4.72 42.80
N ASN A 20 -23.07 3.99 42.42
CA ASN A 20 -23.09 3.17 41.21
C ASN A 20 -23.76 3.86 40.00
N ALA A 21 -24.50 4.96 40.17
CA ALA A 21 -25.14 5.65 39.05
C ALA A 21 -24.10 6.28 38.12
N ALA A 22 -23.03 6.85 38.69
CA ALA A 22 -21.90 7.40 37.95
C ALA A 22 -21.06 6.30 37.25
N LEU A 23 -21.07 5.08 37.78
CA LEU A 23 -20.32 3.95 37.22
C LEU A 23 -21.09 3.22 36.12
N VAL A 24 -22.43 3.21 36.14
CA VAL A 24 -23.27 2.57 35.11
C VAL A 24 -23.21 3.33 33.78
N GLY A 25 -23.10 4.67 33.81
CA GLY A 25 -23.00 5.51 32.60
C GLY A 25 -21.72 5.29 31.78
N ARG A 26 -20.68 4.68 32.36
CA ARG A 26 -19.38 4.47 31.69
C ARG A 26 -19.22 3.09 31.05
N ARG A 27 -20.15 2.14 31.30
CA ARG A 27 -20.02 0.74 30.86
C ARG A 27 -20.54 0.47 29.44
N TYR A 28 -21.24 1.44 28.84
CA TYR A 28 -21.77 1.36 27.47
C TYR A 28 -21.10 2.34 26.50
N ALA A 29 -20.11 3.11 26.98
CA ALA A 29 -19.29 3.95 26.12
C ALA A 29 -18.27 3.05 25.40
N HIS A 30 -18.74 2.29 24.41
CA HIS A 30 -17.86 1.83 23.34
C HIS A 30 -17.24 3.10 22.75
N ALA A 31 -15.92 3.24 22.92
CA ALA A 31 -15.15 4.32 22.33
C ALA A 31 -15.60 4.47 20.88
N ALA A 32 -16.23 5.60 20.55
CA ALA A 32 -16.68 5.86 19.20
C ALA A 32 -15.45 5.76 18.30
N SER A 33 -15.34 4.66 17.55
CA SER A 33 -14.32 4.51 16.52
C SER A 33 -14.64 5.55 15.47
N GLY A 34 -14.02 6.72 15.57
CA GLY A 34 -14.13 7.79 14.59
C GLY A 34 -13.85 7.23 13.20
N LYS A 35 -14.56 7.75 12.20
CA LYS A 35 -14.35 7.37 10.81
C LYS A 35 -12.88 7.62 10.47
N LYS A 36 -12.12 6.57 10.16
CA LYS A 36 -10.72 6.72 9.74
C LYS A 36 -10.69 7.66 8.54
N THR A 37 -9.86 8.70 8.60
CA THR A 37 -9.70 9.59 7.44
C THR A 37 -9.20 8.75 6.27
N LEU A 38 -9.57 9.11 5.04
CA LEU A 38 -9.16 8.38 3.84
C LEU A 38 -7.63 8.18 3.86
N PHE A 39 -6.87 9.21 4.19
CA PHE A 39 -5.40 9.13 4.30
C PHE A 39 -4.89 8.07 5.30
N GLN A 40 -5.59 7.82 6.42
CA GLN A 40 -5.23 6.75 7.36
C GLN A 40 -5.52 5.34 6.80
N THR A 41 -6.48 5.23 5.88
CA THR A 41 -6.77 3.98 5.18
C THR A 41 -5.73 3.71 4.08
N TRP A 42 -5.32 4.74 3.34
CA TRP A 42 -4.30 4.62 2.27
C TRP A 42 -2.89 4.35 2.81
N TYR A 43 -2.55 4.81 4.02
CA TYR A 43 -1.27 4.54 4.67
C TYR A 43 -1.35 3.50 5.80
N ALA A 44 -2.38 2.64 5.80
CA ALA A 44 -2.45 1.54 6.75
C ALA A 44 -1.25 0.60 6.53
N VAL A 45 -0.52 0.27 7.60
CA VAL A 45 0.68 -0.60 7.53
C VAL A 45 0.38 -1.95 6.87
N GLU A 46 -0.83 -2.45 7.07
CA GLU A 46 -1.34 -3.70 6.48
C GLU A 46 -1.56 -3.63 4.96
N ALA A 47 -1.72 -2.42 4.40
CA ALA A 47 -1.94 -2.21 2.97
C ALA A 47 -0.61 -2.07 2.18
N ILE A 48 0.49 -1.76 2.87
CA ILE A 48 1.81 -1.56 2.25
C ILE A 48 2.26 -2.79 1.45
N PRO A 49 2.16 -4.05 1.96
CA PRO A 49 2.57 -5.23 1.20
C PRO A 49 1.76 -5.44 -0.09
N ILE A 50 0.47 -5.11 -0.06
CA ILE A 50 -0.41 -5.22 -1.24
C ILE A 50 0.01 -4.20 -2.30
N TYR A 51 0.26 -2.93 -1.90
CA TYR A 51 0.72 -1.92 -2.85
C TYR A 51 2.07 -2.26 -3.48
N VAL A 52 3.01 -2.81 -2.70
CA VAL A 52 4.33 -3.20 -3.23
C VAL A 52 4.21 -4.28 -4.29
N THR A 53 3.40 -5.31 -4.06
CA THR A 53 3.24 -6.41 -5.03
C THR A 53 2.48 -5.98 -6.28
N VAL A 54 1.43 -5.15 -6.14
CA VAL A 54 0.67 -4.62 -7.28
C VAL A 54 1.52 -3.67 -8.11
N VAL A 55 2.21 -2.71 -7.49
CA VAL A 55 3.10 -1.77 -8.20
C VAL A 55 4.26 -2.53 -8.84
N GLY A 56 4.83 -3.51 -8.14
CA GLY A 56 5.86 -4.38 -8.69
C GLY A 56 5.37 -5.16 -9.91
N ALA A 57 4.16 -5.73 -9.86
CA ALA A 57 3.58 -6.49 -10.96
C ALA A 57 3.27 -5.59 -12.18
N VAL A 58 2.57 -4.48 -11.98
CA VAL A 58 2.22 -3.55 -13.07
C VAL A 58 3.47 -2.89 -13.65
N GLY A 59 4.39 -2.47 -12.79
CA GLY A 59 5.68 -1.90 -13.20
C GLY A 59 6.53 -2.89 -13.99
N GLY A 60 6.65 -4.14 -13.50
CA GLY A 60 7.37 -5.21 -14.17
C GLY A 60 6.75 -5.59 -15.52
N ALA A 61 5.41 -5.68 -15.59
CA ALA A 61 4.69 -5.93 -16.83
C ALA A 61 4.88 -4.81 -17.85
N ALA A 62 4.72 -3.56 -17.44
CA ALA A 62 4.95 -2.40 -18.30
C ALA A 62 6.40 -2.36 -18.80
N TRP A 63 7.37 -2.58 -17.92
CA TRP A 63 8.77 -2.66 -18.30
C TRP A 63 9.02 -3.76 -19.33
N TYR A 64 8.48 -4.98 -19.12
CA TYR A 64 8.68 -6.09 -20.04
C TYR A 64 8.02 -5.84 -21.41
N LEU A 65 6.83 -5.22 -21.44
CA LEU A 65 6.20 -4.78 -22.68
C LEU A 65 7.07 -3.79 -23.44
N THR A 66 7.67 -2.80 -22.76
CA THR A 66 8.59 -1.86 -23.43
C THR A 66 9.85 -2.53 -23.98
N ARG A 67 10.37 -3.57 -23.29
CA ARG A 67 11.51 -4.37 -23.79
C ARG A 67 11.15 -5.14 -25.05
N LEU A 68 9.98 -5.76 -25.09
CA LEU A 68 9.49 -6.52 -26.25
C LEU A 68 9.20 -5.60 -27.43
N ALA A 69 8.55 -4.46 -27.19
CA ALA A 69 8.32 -3.42 -28.19
C ALA A 69 9.62 -2.97 -28.87
N ARG A 70 10.74 -2.99 -28.14
CA ARG A 70 12.04 -2.57 -28.66
C ARG A 70 12.87 -3.70 -29.29
N GLY A 71 12.31 -4.88 -29.56
CA GLY A 71 13.03 -5.98 -30.25
C GLY A 71 13.36 -5.70 -31.74
N PRO A 72 14.39 -6.36 -32.32
CA PRO A 72 14.82 -6.13 -33.70
C PRO A 72 13.78 -6.53 -34.75
N ASP A 73 12.80 -7.35 -34.38
CA ASP A 73 11.73 -7.82 -35.28
C ASP A 73 10.56 -6.81 -35.39
N VAL A 74 10.50 -5.84 -34.48
CA VAL A 74 9.43 -4.83 -34.44
C VAL A 74 9.85 -3.62 -35.26
N ILE A 75 9.01 -3.15 -36.18
CA ILE A 75 9.28 -1.95 -36.99
C ILE A 75 8.50 -0.77 -36.40
N TRP A 76 9.22 0.25 -35.91
CA TRP A 76 8.64 1.52 -35.43
C TRP A 76 8.79 2.61 -36.50
N ASP A 77 10.01 2.82 -37.03
CA ASP A 77 10.24 3.67 -38.19
C ASP A 77 10.28 2.89 -39.50
N ARG A 78 9.14 2.88 -40.20
CA ARG A 78 9.01 2.26 -41.52
C ARG A 78 9.66 3.06 -42.66
N LYS A 79 9.99 4.33 -42.44
CA LYS A 79 10.51 5.24 -43.49
C LYS A 79 12.04 5.22 -43.56
N ASN A 80 12.72 5.37 -42.43
CA ASN A 80 14.19 5.45 -42.41
C ASN A 80 14.87 4.13 -41.99
N ASN A 81 14.12 3.15 -41.48
CA ASN A 81 14.66 1.85 -41.10
C ASN A 81 13.65 0.70 -41.30
N PRO A 82 13.27 0.39 -42.56
CA PRO A 82 12.27 -0.64 -42.85
C PRO A 82 12.72 -2.07 -42.48
N THR A 83 14.02 -2.32 -42.35
CA THR A 83 14.58 -3.67 -42.09
C THR A 83 15.56 -3.68 -40.91
N PRO A 84 15.07 -3.48 -39.67
CA PRO A 84 15.91 -3.36 -38.47
C PRO A 84 16.79 -4.60 -38.19
N TRP A 85 16.36 -5.79 -38.59
CA TRP A 85 17.11 -7.04 -38.42
C TRP A 85 18.46 -7.06 -39.16
N ASN A 86 18.64 -6.27 -40.22
CA ASN A 86 19.93 -6.21 -40.93
C ASN A 86 21.05 -5.56 -40.12
N HIS A 87 20.72 -4.88 -39.02
CA HIS A 87 21.68 -4.22 -38.14
C HIS A 87 22.16 -5.12 -36.99
N VAL A 88 21.60 -6.33 -36.87
CA VAL A 88 21.99 -7.29 -35.85
C VAL A 88 23.20 -8.07 -36.33
N THR A 89 24.34 -7.93 -35.65
CA THR A 89 25.56 -8.69 -35.95
C THR A 89 25.60 -10.00 -35.16
N GLN A 90 26.33 -11.00 -35.68
CA GLN A 90 26.36 -12.36 -35.12
C GLN A 90 27.01 -12.44 -33.73
N ASP A 91 27.92 -11.51 -33.43
CA ASP A 91 28.58 -11.32 -32.13
C ASP A 91 27.67 -10.72 -31.05
N THR A 92 26.45 -10.33 -31.41
CA THR A 92 25.54 -9.60 -30.52
C THR A 92 24.37 -10.48 -30.04
N ASN A 93 24.11 -10.48 -28.73
CA ASN A 93 22.96 -11.16 -28.15
C ASN A 93 21.68 -10.33 -28.27
N THR A 94 20.68 -10.86 -28.99
CA THR A 94 19.35 -10.24 -29.11
C THR A 94 18.42 -10.56 -27.95
N LYS A 95 18.70 -11.64 -27.23
CA LYS A 95 17.89 -12.13 -26.10
C LYS A 95 18.15 -11.27 -24.87
N MET A 96 17.30 -11.40 -23.86
CA MET A 96 17.52 -10.72 -22.58
C MET A 96 18.72 -11.29 -21.83
N PHE A 97 18.97 -12.60 -21.99
CA PHE A 97 20.07 -13.28 -21.32
C PHE A 97 20.57 -14.45 -22.17
N ALA A 98 21.89 -14.60 -22.22
CA ALA A 98 22.56 -15.70 -22.88
C ALA A 98 23.19 -16.63 -21.83
N VAL A 99 22.52 -17.74 -21.53
CA VAL A 99 23.02 -18.74 -20.55
C VAL A 99 24.41 -19.26 -20.93
N ASN A 100 24.68 -19.37 -22.24
CA ASN A 100 25.92 -19.93 -22.75
C ASN A 100 27.08 -18.92 -22.84
N GLY A 101 26.86 -17.63 -22.55
CA GLY A 101 27.90 -16.59 -22.54
C GLY A 101 28.64 -16.34 -23.87
N LYS A 102 28.14 -16.86 -25.00
CA LYS A 102 28.85 -16.88 -26.30
C LYS A 102 28.87 -15.54 -27.06
N PHE A 103 28.36 -14.46 -26.48
CA PHE A 103 28.19 -13.18 -27.17
C PHE A 103 28.99 -12.11 -26.45
N ASP A 104 29.77 -11.35 -27.19
CA ASP A 104 30.63 -10.29 -26.66
C ASP A 104 29.84 -9.01 -26.36
N LYS A 105 28.66 -8.85 -26.99
CA LYS A 105 27.83 -7.64 -26.90
C LYS A 105 26.37 -7.97 -26.66
N SER A 106 25.67 -7.08 -25.95
CA SER A 106 24.21 -7.11 -25.85
C SER A 106 23.62 -6.17 -26.90
N TRP A 107 22.58 -6.63 -27.60
CA TRP A 107 21.93 -5.81 -28.61
C TRP A 107 21.12 -4.69 -27.93
N SER A 108 21.31 -3.47 -28.43
CA SER A 108 20.52 -2.30 -28.08
C SER A 108 19.94 -1.69 -29.35
N ARG A 109 18.78 -1.05 -29.22
CA ARG A 109 18.13 -0.32 -30.29
C ARG A 109 18.62 1.13 -30.28
N ASP A 110 19.26 1.57 -31.36
CA ASP A 110 19.81 2.93 -31.46
C ASP A 110 18.78 3.98 -31.90
N ARG A 111 17.67 3.54 -32.50
CA ARG A 111 16.66 4.39 -33.13
C ARG A 111 15.27 3.74 -33.08
N PHE A 112 14.25 4.56 -32.86
CA PHE A 112 12.84 4.15 -32.95
C PHE A 112 12.48 4.05 -34.42
#